data_AF-A0A527ZWQ2-F1
#
_entry.id   AF-A0A527ZWQ2-F1
#
_cell.length_a   1.000
_cell.length_b   1.000
_cell.length_c   1.000
_cell.angle_alpha   90.00
_cell.angle_beta   90.00
_cell.angle_gamma   90.00
#
_symmetry.space_group_name_H-M   'P 1'
#
loop_
_entity.id
_entity.type
_entity.pdbx_description
1 polymer ?
#
loop_
_entity_poly.entity_id
_entity_poly.type
_entity_poly.pdbx_seq_one_letter_code
_entity_poly.pdbx_strand_id
1 'polypeptide(L)'
;MTTAQYQQQFNELAAQGYRVVKVSGWRAGNEPRFAAIWEKTDGPAWQARHQMLADGYQEEFDRLLRDGYRLRDVSGYHMYD
;
A
#
# COMPACT_ATOMS: atom_id res chain seq x y z
N MET A 1 3.56 7.43 -9.91
CA MET A 1 2.09 7.38 -10.13
C MET A 1 1.40 8.33 -9.18
N THR A 2 0.31 9.00 -9.58
CA THR A 2 -0.62 9.66 -8.64
C THR A 2 -1.35 8.62 -7.79
N THR A 3 -2.08 9.05 -6.76
CA THR A 3 -2.97 8.17 -5.98
C THR A 3 -3.93 7.38 -6.88
N ALA A 4 -4.65 8.07 -7.78
CA ALA A 4 -5.66 7.45 -8.63
C ALA A 4 -5.02 6.43 -9.58
N GLN A 5 -3.88 6.78 -10.19
CA GLN A 5 -3.12 5.89 -11.05
C GLN A 5 -2.62 4.65 -10.29
N TYR A 6 -2.12 4.83 -9.06
CA TYR A 6 -1.70 3.70 -8.22
C TYR A 6 -2.86 2.78 -7.90
N GLN A 7 -4.02 3.32 -7.51
CA GLN A 7 -5.21 2.52 -7.20
C GLN A 7 -5.72 1.76 -8.42
N GLN A 8 -5.74 2.39 -9.60
CA GLN A 8 -6.11 1.74 -10.84
C GLN A 8 -5.15 0.58 -11.17
N GLN A 9 -3.84 0.84 -11.15
CA GLN A 9 -2.82 -0.17 -11.42
C GLN A 9 -2.89 -1.33 -10.42
N PHE A 10 -3.17 -1.03 -9.14
CA PHE A 10 -3.37 -2.03 -8.09
C PHE A 10 -4.52 -2.97 -8.43
N ASN A 11 -5.68 -2.42 -8.78
CA ASN A 11 -6.86 -3.22 -9.10
C ASN A 11 -6.62 -4.10 -10.34
N GLU A 12 -6.01 -3.54 -11.39
CA GLU A 12 -5.71 -4.25 -12.62
C GLU A 12 -4.73 -5.41 -12.40
N LEU A 13 -3.67 -5.19 -11.62
CA LEU A 13 -2.65 -6.20 -11.36
C LEU A 13 -3.13 -7.27 -10.36
N ALA A 14 -3.88 -6.87 -9.33
CA ALA A 14 -4.49 -7.82 -8.40
C ALA A 14 -5.44 -8.78 -9.11
N ALA A 15 -6.27 -8.28 -10.05
CA ALA A 15 -7.14 -9.11 -10.88
C ALA A 15 -6.37 -10.10 -11.77
N GLN A 16 -5.11 -9.80 -12.10
CA GLN A 16 -4.21 -10.67 -12.88
C GLN A 16 -3.37 -11.62 -12.00
N GLY A 17 -3.56 -11.61 -10.68
CA GLY A 17 -2.82 -12.45 -9.72
C GLY A 17 -1.46 -11.90 -9.30
N TYR A 18 -1.16 -10.63 -9.57
CA TYR A 18 0.03 -9.96 -9.04
C TYR A 18 -0.24 -9.41 -7.64
N ARG A 19 0.82 -9.36 -6.83
CA ARG A 19 0.84 -8.77 -5.50
C ARG A 19 1.88 -7.66 -5.46
N VAL A 20 1.61 -6.56 -4.76
CA VAL A 20 2.66 -5.57 -4.48
C VAL A 20 3.58 -6.14 -3.41
N VAL A 21 4.88 -6.12 -3.68
CA VAL A 21 5.92 -6.64 -2.75
C VAL A 21 6.77 -5.53 -2.16
N LYS A 22 6.74 -4.34 -2.76
CA LYS A 22 7.33 -3.11 -2.23
C LYS A 22 6.58 -1.90 -2.73
N VAL A 23 6.33 -0.94 -1.86
CA VAL A 23 5.75 0.35 -2.19
C VAL A 23 6.58 1.47 -1.59
N SER A 24 6.68 2.59 -2.30
CA SER A 24 7.26 3.82 -1.79
C SER A 24 6.31 4.96 -2.08
N GLY A 25 5.92 5.69 -1.04
CA GLY A 25 5.17 6.94 -1.11
C GLY A 25 6.10 8.13 -0.89
N TRP A 26 5.87 9.22 -1.62
CA TRP A 26 6.52 10.50 -1.37
C TRP A 26 5.64 11.66 -1.79
N ARG A 27 5.97 12.88 -1.34
CA ARG A 27 5.36 14.11 -1.86
C ARG A 27 6.16 14.66 -3.02
N ALA A 28 5.48 14.94 -4.12
CA ALA A 28 5.98 15.78 -5.20
C ALA A 28 5.16 17.07 -5.21
N GLY A 29 5.66 18.11 -4.53
CA GLY A 29 4.87 19.31 -4.23
C GLY A 29 3.70 18.99 -3.29
N ASN A 30 2.49 19.45 -3.63
CA ASN A 30 1.30 19.24 -2.81
C ASN A 30 0.55 17.94 -3.13
N GLU A 31 1.16 17.05 -3.90
CA GLU A 31 0.50 15.81 -4.31
C GLU A 31 1.31 14.58 -3.88
N PRO A 32 0.64 13.57 -3.31
CA PRO A 32 1.26 12.27 -3.07
C PRO A 32 1.58 11.57 -4.40
N ARG A 33 2.69 10.83 -4.38
CA ARG A 33 3.18 10.00 -5.48
C ARG A 33 3.59 8.64 -4.95
N PHE A 34 3.43 7.63 -5.80
CA PHE A 34 3.73 6.25 -5.50
C PHE A 34 4.59 5.59 -6.57
N ALA A 35 5.45 4.69 -6.13
CA ALA A 35 6.16 3.70 -6.93
C ALA A 35 5.97 2.34 -6.27
N ALA A 36 5.85 1.29 -7.08
CA ALA A 36 5.62 -0.06 -6.57
C ALA A 36 6.29 -1.13 -7.43
N ILE A 37 6.75 -2.18 -6.77
CA ILE A 37 7.25 -3.41 -7.39
C ILE A 37 6.19 -4.49 -7.21
N TRP A 38 5.88 -5.18 -8.29
CA TRP A 38 4.84 -6.21 -8.36
C TRP A 38 5.45 -7.56 -8.70
N GLU A 39 4.93 -8.60 -8.08
CA GLU A 39 5.34 -9.98 -8.32
C GLU A 39 4.10 -10.84 -8.55
N LYS A 40 4.13 -11.68 -9.59
CA LYS A 40 3.08 -12.67 -9.81
C LYS A 40 3.42 -13.92 -9.01
N THR A 41 2.78 -14.06 -7.86
CA THR A 41 3.08 -15.14 -6.93
C THR A 41 1.84 -15.54 -6.14
N ASP A 42 1.72 -16.83 -5.88
CA ASP A 42 0.71 -17.39 -5.00
C ASP A 42 1.14 -17.25 -3.53
N GLY A 43 0.26 -17.64 -2.61
CA GLY A 43 0.54 -17.56 -1.18
C GLY A 43 -0.70 -17.22 -0.35
N PRO A 44 -0.52 -17.02 0.97
CA PRO A 44 -1.62 -16.76 1.88
C PRO A 44 -2.39 -15.49 1.52
N ALA A 45 -3.54 -15.29 2.16
CA ALA A 45 -4.28 -14.04 2.04
C ALA A 45 -3.38 -12.84 2.32
N TRP A 46 -3.56 -11.74 1.59
CA TRP A 46 -2.76 -10.54 1.70
C TRP A 46 -3.64 -9.29 1.62
N GLN A 47 -3.14 -8.19 2.17
CA GLN A 47 -3.82 -6.89 2.21
C GLN A 47 -2.79 -5.80 1.92
N ALA A 48 -3.23 -4.72 1.30
CA ALA A 48 -2.44 -3.51 1.10
C ALA A 48 -3.34 -2.28 1.23
N ARG A 49 -2.76 -1.21 1.78
CA ARG A 49 -3.40 0.10 1.99
C ARG A 49 -2.39 1.18 1.65
N HIS A 50 -2.87 2.34 1.23
CA HIS A 50 -2.10 3.56 1.01
C HIS A 50 -2.92 4.76 1.48
N GLN A 51 -2.30 5.93 1.59
CA GLN A 51 -2.96 7.16 2.06
C GLN A 51 -3.65 7.06 3.43
N MET A 52 -3.00 6.44 4.41
CA MET A 52 -3.45 6.47 5.81
C MET A 52 -2.65 7.48 6.64
N LEU A 53 -3.37 8.27 7.45
CA LEU A 53 -2.76 9.05 8.53
C LEU A 53 -2.16 8.10 9.59
N ALA A 54 -1.31 8.64 10.47
CA ALA A 54 -0.55 7.83 11.42
C ALA A 54 -1.44 7.04 12.40
N ASP A 55 -2.52 7.65 12.88
CA ASP A 55 -3.54 7.03 13.72
C ASP A 55 -4.30 5.93 12.98
N GLY A 56 -4.81 6.22 11.79
CA GLY A 56 -5.49 5.23 10.95
C GLY A 56 -4.60 4.06 10.53
N TYR A 57 -3.30 4.31 10.30
CA TYR A 57 -2.32 3.26 10.07
C TYR A 57 -2.18 2.34 11.29
N GLN A 58 -2.07 2.92 12.50
CA GLN A 58 -1.90 2.16 13.73
C GLN A 58 -3.13 1.27 13.99
N GLU A 59 -4.34 1.81 13.83
CA GLU A 59 -5.58 1.05 13.97
C GLU A 59 -5.67 -0.13 12.99
N GLU A 60 -5.36 0.11 11.71
CA GLU A 60 -5.40 -0.94 10.69
C GLU A 60 -4.31 -1.99 10.91
N PHE A 61 -3.11 -1.59 11.34
CA PHE A 61 -2.05 -2.51 11.72
C PHE A 61 -2.49 -3.43 12.87
N ASP A 62 -3.02 -2.86 13.95
CA ASP A 62 -3.47 -3.62 15.12
C ASP A 62 -4.66 -4.54 14.80
N ARG A 63 -5.54 -4.11 13.88
CA ARG A 63 -6.62 -4.96 13.36
C ARG A 63 -6.06 -6.13 12.57
N LEU A 64 -5.18 -5.88 11.59
CA LEU A 64 -4.61 -6.93 10.75
C LEU A 64 -3.76 -7.91 11.55
N LEU A 65 -3.05 -7.44 12.59
CA LEU A 65 -2.32 -8.32 13.51
C LEU A 65 -3.26 -9.26 14.26
N ARG A 66 -4.39 -8.75 14.78
CA ARG A 66 -5.43 -9.57 15.43
C ARG A 66 -6.06 -10.60 14.48
N ASP A 67 -6.18 -10.23 13.20
CA ASP A 67 -6.70 -11.11 12.15
C ASP A 67 -5.65 -12.14 11.65
N GLY A 68 -4.45 -12.18 12.24
CA GLY A 68 -3.40 -13.14 11.93
C GLY A 68 -2.50 -12.77 10.74
N TYR A 69 -2.61 -11.55 10.22
CA TYR A 69 -1.69 -11.03 9.21
C TYR A 69 -0.39 -10.58 9.87
N ARG A 70 0.66 -10.43 9.04
CA ARG A 70 1.94 -9.81 9.42
C ARG A 70 2.30 -8.71 8.44
N LEU A 71 2.87 -7.62 8.95
CA LEU A 71 3.39 -6.54 8.10
C LEU A 71 4.59 -7.04 7.30
N ARG A 72 4.63 -6.72 6.00
CA ARG A 72 5.73 -7.06 5.10
C ARG A 72 6.47 -5.84 4.57
N ASP A 73 5.78 -4.74 4.36
CA ASP A 73 6.35 -3.49 3.84
C ASP A 73 5.53 -2.32 4.36
N VAL A 74 6.21 -1.21 4.68
CA VAL A 74 5.60 0.05 5.08
C VAL A 74 6.47 1.19 4.58
N SER A 75 5.82 2.22 4.03
CA SER A 75 6.48 3.45 3.57
C SER A 75 5.77 4.63 4.21
N GLY A 76 6.50 5.35 5.08
CA GLY A 76 6.05 6.61 5.65
C GLY A 76 6.38 7.78 4.73
N TYR A 77 5.44 8.70 4.56
CA TYR A 77 5.64 9.96 3.85
C TYR A 77 4.71 11.05 4.41
N HIS A 78 5.10 12.32 4.23
CA HIS A 78 4.28 13.44 4.65
C HIS A 78 3.02 13.54 3.78
N MET A 79 1.84 13.70 4.38
CA MET A 79 0.61 13.96 3.62
C MET A 79 0.26 15.45 3.51
N TYR A 80 0.78 16.25 4.43
CA TYR A 80 0.57 17.68 4.58
C TYR A 80 1.92 18.36 4.81
N ASP A 81 1.93 19.70 4.73
CA ASP A 81 3.10 20.55 5.04
C ASP A 81 3.37 20.64 6.55
#